data_AF-A0A3D2ILH6-F1
#
_entry.id   AF-A0A3D2ILH6-F1
#
_cell.length_a   1.000
_cell.length_b   1.000
_cell.length_c   1.000
_cell.angle_alpha   90.00
_cell.angle_beta   90.00
_cell.angle_gamma   90.00
#
_symmetry.space_group_name_H-M   'P 1'
#
loop_
_entity.id
_entity.type
_entity.pdbx_description
1 polymer ?
#
loop_
_entity_poly.entity_id
_entity_poly.type
_entity_poly.pdbx_seq_one_letter_code
_entity_poly.pdbx_strand_id
1 'polypeptide(L)'
;MNSHKRNILRVLSALALIVIFSEIALSQISGYTNRLKGQVNSAQVSGSSDLSNFPVLMSFTLPDLRSTGNGGLVQNVNGYDILFTSANGTSILSHQIETYDPTTGQIEIWVRFPTLSATSNTEFYMYYGNSGIVSDPSSANVWDSNYKMVLHMNNNTNDASGEGTDATDSGTSDAAGQIGRARNYGTNQGDLIQVPDPGSS
;
A
#
# COMPACT_ATOMS: atom_id res chain seq x y z
N MET A 1 0.56 85.98 -15.67
CA MET A 1 0.09 85.75 -14.30
C MET A 1 -0.02 84.24 -14.10
N ASN A 2 0.73 83.70 -13.13
CA ASN A 2 0.90 82.27 -12.86
C ASN A 2 -0.42 81.51 -12.65
N SER A 3 -0.47 80.22 -13.04
CA SER A 3 -0.67 79.11 -12.09
C SER A 3 -0.61 77.74 -12.77
N HIS A 4 0.24 76.86 -12.22
CA HIS A 4 0.32 75.43 -12.46
C HIS A 4 -0.98 74.68 -12.10
N LYS A 5 -1.24 73.54 -12.76
CA LYS A 5 -1.62 72.26 -12.10
C LYS A 5 -1.39 71.07 -13.05
N ARG A 6 -0.96 69.94 -12.44
CA ARG A 6 -0.27 68.78 -13.05
C ARG A 6 -1.21 67.57 -13.25
N ASN A 7 -0.82 66.73 -14.23
CA ASN A 7 -0.91 65.25 -14.34
C ASN A 7 -2.28 64.53 -14.33
N ILE A 8 -2.48 63.57 -15.25
CA ILE A 8 -2.34 62.10 -14.99
C ILE A 8 -2.61 61.31 -16.30
N LEU A 9 -1.67 60.45 -16.66
CA LEU A 9 -1.73 59.43 -17.71
C LEU A 9 -2.51 58.21 -17.18
N ARG A 10 -3.41 57.60 -17.96
CA ARG A 10 -3.95 56.26 -17.67
C ARG A 10 -3.80 55.35 -18.89
N VAL A 11 -3.10 54.25 -18.65
CA VAL A 11 -2.70 53.17 -19.56
C VAL A 11 -3.95 52.40 -20.03
N LEU A 12 -4.07 52.14 -21.33
CA LEU A 12 -5.04 51.20 -21.91
C LEU A 12 -4.42 49.80 -21.92
N SER A 13 -5.03 48.87 -21.18
CA SER A 13 -4.61 47.47 -21.04
C SER A 13 -4.81 46.67 -22.33
N ALA A 14 -3.76 45.98 -22.78
CA ALA A 14 -3.85 44.97 -23.84
C ALA A 14 -4.36 43.65 -23.25
N LEU A 15 -5.31 43.02 -23.97
CA LEU A 15 -6.01 41.79 -23.62
C LEU A 15 -5.05 40.59 -23.62
N ALA A 16 -4.86 39.94 -22.47
CA ALA A 16 -4.12 38.70 -22.35
C ALA A 16 -4.99 37.52 -22.86
N LEU A 17 -4.58 36.89 -23.97
CA LEU A 17 -5.09 35.59 -24.37
C LEU A 17 -4.45 34.54 -23.46
N ILE A 18 -5.15 34.17 -22.39
CA ILE A 18 -4.78 33.03 -21.54
C ILE A 18 -5.15 31.77 -22.31
N VAL A 19 -4.16 31.14 -22.94
CA VAL A 19 -4.29 29.75 -23.38
C VAL A 19 -4.18 28.89 -22.12
N ILE A 20 -5.33 28.46 -21.61
CA ILE A 20 -5.40 27.47 -20.54
C ILE A 20 -4.97 26.15 -21.17
N PHE A 21 -3.73 25.73 -20.96
CA PHE A 21 -3.39 24.33 -21.16
C PHE A 21 -4.18 23.55 -20.11
N SER A 22 -5.18 22.77 -20.56
CA SER A 22 -5.79 21.76 -19.72
C SER A 22 -4.68 20.84 -19.23
N GLU A 23 -4.43 20.83 -17.94
CA GLU A 23 -3.58 19.83 -17.32
C GLU A 23 -4.09 18.46 -17.78
N ILE A 24 -3.18 17.60 -18.23
CA ILE A 24 -3.49 16.18 -18.37
C ILE A 24 -3.75 15.72 -16.93
N ALA A 25 -5.01 15.76 -16.49
CA ALA A 25 -5.41 15.16 -15.25
C ALA A 25 -5.12 13.66 -15.40
N LEU A 26 -3.97 13.21 -14.88
CA LEU A 26 -3.71 11.79 -14.72
C LEU A 26 -4.89 11.25 -13.90
N SER A 27 -5.64 10.32 -14.50
CA SER A 27 -6.78 9.68 -13.83
C SER A 27 -6.33 9.20 -12.45
N GLN A 28 -7.08 9.61 -11.42
CA GLN A 28 -6.85 9.24 -10.02
C GLN A 28 -8.00 8.39 -9.53
N ILE A 29 -7.76 7.56 -8.51
CA ILE A 29 -8.84 6.84 -7.85
C ILE A 29 -9.73 7.85 -7.12
N SER A 30 -11.03 7.82 -7.41
CA SER A 30 -12.01 8.73 -6.81
C SER A 30 -12.03 8.62 -5.28
N GLY A 31 -12.18 9.76 -4.60
CA GLY A 31 -12.25 9.86 -3.14
C GLY A 31 -10.89 9.89 -2.43
N TYR A 32 -9.81 9.51 -3.10
CA TYR A 32 -8.46 9.61 -2.54
C TYR A 32 -7.87 11.00 -2.78
N THR A 33 -7.36 11.62 -1.72
CA THR A 33 -6.86 12.99 -1.73
C THR A 33 -5.35 13.08 -1.87
N ASN A 34 -4.63 11.98 -1.62
CA ASN A 34 -3.17 11.92 -1.68
C ASN A 34 -2.72 10.76 -2.57
N ARG A 35 -1.57 10.96 -3.23
CA ARG A 35 -0.93 9.97 -4.08
C ARG A 35 0.59 10.08 -4.01
N LEU A 36 1.26 8.94 -3.85
CA LEU A 36 2.71 8.82 -3.97
C LEU A 36 3.05 7.87 -5.11
N LYS A 37 4.09 8.19 -5.88
CA LYS A 37 4.67 7.30 -6.88
C LYS A 37 5.76 6.46 -6.21
N GLY A 38 5.69 5.15 -6.40
CA GLY A 38 6.70 4.21 -5.93
C GLY A 38 7.24 3.36 -7.07
N GLN A 39 8.30 2.60 -6.78
CA GLN A 39 8.87 1.66 -7.73
C GLN A 39 9.54 0.49 -7.01
N VAL A 40 9.30 -0.73 -7.51
CA VAL A 40 10.06 -1.92 -7.13
C VAL A 40 11.33 -1.96 -7.99
N ASN A 41 12.50 -2.02 -7.35
CA ASN A 41 13.77 -2.02 -8.06
C ASN A 41 13.98 -3.36 -8.78
N SER A 42 14.21 -3.30 -10.10
CA SER A 42 14.51 -4.50 -10.90
C SER A 42 15.73 -5.28 -10.41
N ALA A 43 16.72 -4.61 -9.81
CA ALA A 43 17.88 -5.28 -9.24
C ALA A 43 17.56 -6.18 -8.03
N GLN A 44 16.34 -6.08 -7.47
CA GLN A 44 15.85 -6.94 -6.39
C GLN A 44 14.97 -8.09 -6.92
N VAL A 45 14.65 -8.11 -8.22
CA VAL A 45 13.93 -9.19 -8.87
C VAL A 45 14.94 -10.28 -9.23
N SER A 46 14.84 -11.43 -8.56
CA SER A 46 15.77 -12.54 -8.77
C SER A 46 15.51 -13.25 -10.11
N GLY A 47 16.58 -13.67 -10.78
CA GLY A 47 16.53 -14.31 -12.09
C GLY A 47 16.70 -13.33 -13.25
N SER A 48 16.43 -13.80 -14.46
CA SER A 48 16.58 -13.03 -15.71
C SER A 48 15.26 -12.85 -16.48
N SER A 49 14.15 -13.29 -15.90
CA SER A 49 12.81 -13.23 -16.48
C SER A 49 11.84 -12.53 -15.56
N ASP A 50 10.86 -11.85 -16.14
CA ASP A 50 9.81 -11.18 -15.38
C ASP A 50 9.02 -12.17 -14.51
N LEU A 51 8.65 -11.73 -13.30
CA LEU A 51 7.78 -12.51 -12.42
C LEU A 51 6.34 -12.10 -12.66
N SER A 52 5.45 -13.07 -12.82
CA SER A 52 4.01 -12.84 -13.01
C SER A 52 3.24 -13.04 -11.72
N ASN A 53 2.23 -12.20 -11.47
CA ASN A 53 1.32 -12.31 -10.31
C ASN A 53 2.05 -12.43 -8.96
N PHE A 54 3.18 -11.74 -8.80
CA PHE A 54 4.06 -11.92 -7.66
C PHE A 54 3.68 -11.00 -6.49
N PRO A 55 3.43 -11.54 -5.28
CA PRO A 55 3.24 -10.75 -4.07
C PRO A 55 4.57 -10.16 -3.59
N VAL A 56 4.60 -8.85 -3.37
CA VAL A 56 5.74 -8.13 -2.80
C VAL A 56 5.35 -7.62 -1.43
N LEU A 57 6.13 -7.96 -0.42
CA LEU A 57 6.07 -7.30 0.87
C LEU A 57 6.71 -5.92 0.75
N MET A 58 5.95 -4.88 1.07
CA MET A 58 6.47 -3.54 1.25
C MET A 58 6.43 -3.18 2.73
N SER A 59 7.56 -2.72 3.25
CA SER A 59 7.73 -2.28 4.63
C SER A 59 8.43 -0.93 4.65
N PHE A 60 7.78 0.10 5.18
CA PHE A 60 8.32 1.45 5.26
C PHE A 60 7.55 2.31 6.28
N THR A 61 8.15 3.44 6.66
CA THR A 61 7.54 4.44 7.54
C THR A 61 7.49 5.78 6.83
N LEU A 62 6.31 6.40 6.78
CA LEU A 62 6.11 7.73 6.21
C LEU A 62 5.27 8.59 7.17
N PRO A 63 5.72 9.80 7.56
CA PRO A 63 4.96 10.67 8.45
C PRO A 63 3.54 11.02 7.95
N ASP A 64 3.36 11.09 6.64
CA ASP A 64 2.06 11.33 6.00
C ASP A 64 1.09 10.17 6.16
N LEU A 65 1.61 8.95 6.35
CA LEU A 65 0.81 7.77 6.62
C LEU A 65 0.34 7.67 8.06
N ARG A 66 0.66 8.61 8.95
CA ARG A 66 -0.02 8.69 10.25
C ARG A 66 -1.51 8.95 10.04
N SER A 67 -2.33 8.54 11.00
CA SER A 67 -3.75 8.91 10.96
C SER A 67 -3.92 10.42 11.12
N THR A 68 -5.04 10.97 10.66
CA THR A 68 -5.38 12.39 10.87
C THR A 68 -5.35 12.81 12.34
N GLY A 69 -5.76 11.91 13.25
CA GLY A 69 -5.67 12.12 14.71
C GLY A 69 -4.23 12.24 15.24
N ASN A 70 -3.25 11.71 14.50
CA ASN A 70 -1.82 11.74 14.84
C ASN A 70 -1.01 12.69 13.93
N GLY A 71 -1.68 13.60 13.22
CA GLY A 71 -1.05 14.62 12.38
C GLY A 71 -0.53 14.11 11.03
N GLY A 72 -1.06 12.99 10.54
CA GLY A 72 -0.89 12.56 9.15
C GLY A 72 -2.16 12.73 8.34
N LEU A 73 -2.28 11.96 7.26
CA LEU A 73 -3.28 12.15 6.20
C LEU A 73 -4.18 10.93 5.98
N VAL A 74 -3.88 9.79 6.62
CA VAL A 74 -4.69 8.57 6.57
C VAL A 74 -5.97 8.77 7.40
N GLN A 75 -7.13 8.48 6.81
CA GLN A 75 -8.43 8.76 7.44
C GLN A 75 -8.86 7.64 8.38
N ASN A 76 -8.54 6.39 8.05
CA ASN A 76 -8.89 5.23 8.85
C ASN A 76 -7.74 4.84 9.79
N VAL A 77 -8.00 4.75 11.09
CA VAL A 77 -6.98 4.40 12.11
C VAL A 77 -6.37 3.01 11.92
N ASN A 78 -7.00 2.14 11.13
CA ASN A 78 -6.47 0.82 10.77
C ASN A 78 -5.76 0.81 9.40
N GLY A 79 -5.61 1.96 8.74
CA GLY A 79 -4.93 2.07 7.45
C GLY A 79 -5.76 1.58 6.25
N TYR A 80 -7.05 1.30 6.44
CA TYR A 80 -7.93 0.74 5.40
C TYR A 80 -8.10 1.64 4.17
N ASP A 81 -7.89 2.94 4.32
CA ASP A 81 -7.87 3.87 3.20
C ASP A 81 -6.48 4.01 2.57
N ILE A 82 -5.62 2.99 2.62
CA ILE A 82 -4.38 2.92 1.85
C ILE A 82 -4.56 1.88 0.74
N LEU A 83 -4.39 2.27 -0.52
CA LEU A 83 -4.45 1.35 -1.66
C LEU A 83 -3.27 1.53 -2.60
N PHE A 84 -3.10 0.56 -3.50
CA PHE A 84 -2.05 0.56 -4.52
C PHE A 84 -2.65 0.37 -5.90
N THR A 85 -2.07 1.02 -6.92
CA THR A 85 -2.40 0.81 -8.33
C THR A 85 -1.15 0.55 -9.15
N SER A 86 -1.32 -0.08 -10.32
CA SER A 86 -0.25 -0.12 -11.32
C SER A 86 0.14 1.29 -11.81
N ALA A 87 1.19 1.36 -12.63
CA ALA A 87 1.71 2.61 -13.21
C ALA A 87 0.68 3.43 -14.00
N ASN A 88 -0.48 2.87 -14.38
CA ASN A 88 -1.55 3.62 -15.04
C ASN A 88 -2.40 4.47 -14.07
N GLY A 89 -2.14 4.37 -12.76
CA GLY A 89 -2.82 5.16 -11.72
C GLY A 89 -4.25 4.73 -11.40
N THR A 90 -4.80 3.71 -12.06
CA THR A 90 -6.23 3.35 -11.99
C THR A 90 -6.50 1.87 -11.77
N SER A 91 -5.62 0.98 -12.22
CA SER A 91 -5.75 -0.46 -11.98
C SER A 91 -5.30 -0.80 -10.56
N ILE A 92 -6.26 -1.00 -9.67
CA ILE A 92 -6.02 -1.38 -8.28
C ILE A 92 -5.31 -2.73 -8.21
N LEU A 93 -4.29 -2.80 -7.36
CA LEU A 93 -3.55 -4.01 -7.04
C LEU A 93 -4.13 -4.65 -5.78
N SER A 94 -4.35 -5.97 -5.82
CA SER A 94 -4.73 -6.74 -4.63
C SER A 94 -3.67 -6.57 -3.56
N HIS A 95 -4.10 -6.33 -2.33
CA HIS A 95 -3.20 -6.14 -1.20
C HIS A 95 -3.76 -6.78 0.08
N GLN A 96 -2.89 -6.98 1.05
CA GLN A 96 -3.22 -7.48 2.38
C GLN A 96 -2.34 -6.76 3.40
N ILE A 97 -2.99 -6.05 4.32
CA ILE A 97 -2.30 -5.30 5.38
C ILE A 97 -1.78 -6.31 6.41
N GLU A 98 -0.47 -6.32 6.65
CA GLU A 98 0.15 -7.14 7.69
C GLU A 98 0.15 -6.37 9.01
N THR A 99 0.71 -5.16 9.00
CA THR A 99 0.67 -4.24 10.14
C THR A 99 0.57 -2.79 9.67
N TYR A 100 -0.06 -1.96 10.50
CA TYR A 100 -0.10 -0.52 10.32
C TYR A 100 -0.09 0.16 11.68
N ASP A 101 0.81 1.12 11.87
CA ASP A 101 0.86 1.95 13.06
C ASP A 101 0.39 3.38 12.72
N PRO A 102 -0.82 3.79 13.16
CA PRO A 102 -1.36 5.11 12.88
C PRO A 102 -0.60 6.25 13.55
N THR A 103 0.27 5.97 14.52
CA THR A 103 1.02 6.97 15.28
C THR A 103 2.34 7.31 14.61
N THR A 104 3.03 6.30 14.06
CA THR A 104 4.32 6.49 13.38
C THR A 104 4.17 6.58 11.87
N GLY A 105 3.11 6.02 11.29
CA GLY A 105 2.94 5.87 9.85
C GLY A 105 3.78 4.72 9.28
N GLN A 106 4.20 3.77 10.14
CA GLN A 106 4.79 2.52 9.69
C GLN A 106 3.70 1.62 9.08
N ILE A 107 4.02 0.97 7.97
CA ILE A 107 3.16 -0.01 7.33
C ILE A 107 3.99 -1.19 6.82
N GLU A 108 3.43 -2.39 7.00
CA GLU A 108 3.84 -3.61 6.33
C GLU A 108 2.63 -4.14 5.55
N ILE A 109 2.79 -4.30 4.24
CA ILE A 109 1.69 -4.66 3.37
C ILE A 109 2.18 -5.54 2.22
N TRP A 110 1.44 -6.61 1.96
CA TRP A 110 1.63 -7.44 0.78
C TRP A 110 0.85 -6.87 -0.39
N VAL A 111 1.48 -6.70 -1.55
CA VAL A 111 0.83 -6.21 -2.77
C VAL A 111 1.17 -7.12 -3.94
N ARG A 112 0.16 -7.63 -4.65
CA ARG A 112 0.37 -8.47 -5.82
C ARG A 112 0.57 -7.63 -7.08
N PHE A 113 1.74 -7.77 -7.67
CA PHE A 113 2.07 -7.15 -8.95
C PHE A 113 1.78 -8.12 -10.11
N PRO A 114 1.01 -7.72 -11.13
CA PRO A 114 0.76 -8.56 -12.31
C PRO A 114 2.04 -8.95 -13.03
N THR A 115 3.02 -8.04 -13.06
CA THR A 115 4.34 -8.26 -13.63
C THR A 115 5.37 -7.46 -12.83
N LEU A 116 6.43 -8.12 -12.38
CA LEU A 116 7.66 -7.49 -11.92
C LEU A 116 8.73 -7.70 -12.98
N SER A 117 9.21 -6.60 -13.56
CA SER A 117 10.21 -6.69 -14.62
C SER A 117 11.60 -6.98 -14.07
N ALA A 118 12.33 -7.91 -14.70
CA ALA A 118 13.69 -8.26 -14.33
C ALA A 118 14.75 -7.26 -14.83
N THR A 119 14.37 -6.32 -15.70
CA THR A 119 15.33 -5.43 -16.40
C THR A 119 15.05 -3.95 -16.21
N SER A 120 13.88 -3.59 -15.70
CA SER A 120 13.44 -2.22 -15.46
C SER A 120 12.57 -2.14 -14.21
N ASN A 121 12.66 -1.01 -13.49
CA ASN A 121 11.89 -0.82 -12.28
C ASN A 121 10.39 -0.88 -12.56
N THR A 122 9.65 -1.55 -11.67
CA THR A 122 8.20 -1.66 -11.80
C THR A 122 7.55 -0.52 -11.03
N GLU A 123 6.96 0.44 -11.76
CA GLU A 123 6.31 1.61 -11.17
C GLU A 123 4.90 1.30 -10.66
N PHE A 124 4.51 1.99 -9.59
CA PHE A 124 3.17 1.92 -9.02
C PHE A 124 2.79 3.26 -8.36
N TYR A 125 1.52 3.38 -8.00
CA TYR A 125 1.05 4.47 -7.14
C TYR A 125 0.45 3.92 -5.86
N MET A 126 0.69 4.62 -4.76
CA MET A 126 -0.01 4.44 -3.49
C MET A 126 -0.96 5.62 -3.31
N TYR A 127 -2.20 5.34 -2.93
CA TYR A 127 -3.21 6.35 -2.64
C TYR A 127 -3.64 6.25 -1.17
N TYR A 128 -3.90 7.40 -0.55
CA TYR A 128 -4.46 7.46 0.81
C TYR A 128 -5.26 8.74 1.07
N GLY A 129 -5.99 8.77 2.19
CA GLY A 129 -6.76 9.93 2.62
C GLY A 129 -8.20 9.91 2.11
N ASN A 130 -8.86 8.75 2.14
CA ASN A 130 -10.26 8.58 1.73
C ASN A 130 -11.13 8.18 2.93
N SER A 131 -11.91 9.13 3.45
CA SER A 131 -12.75 8.93 4.64
C SER A 131 -13.97 8.03 4.38
N GLY A 132 -14.27 7.71 3.12
CA GLY A 132 -15.34 6.79 2.74
C GLY A 132 -14.99 5.32 2.97
N ILE A 133 -13.72 4.99 3.24
CA ILE A 133 -13.28 3.60 3.43
C ILE A 133 -13.32 3.23 4.91
N VAL A 134 -14.25 2.34 5.26
CA VAL A 134 -14.51 1.90 6.63
C VAL A 134 -14.26 0.41 6.86
N SER A 135 -14.16 -0.38 5.79
CA SER A 135 -13.93 -1.83 5.83
C SER A 135 -12.50 -2.17 5.40
N ASP A 136 -11.96 -3.25 5.97
CA ASP A 136 -10.66 -3.80 5.61
C ASP A 136 -10.62 -4.15 4.10
N PRO A 137 -9.71 -3.57 3.30
CA PRO A 137 -9.56 -3.86 1.88
C PRO A 137 -8.72 -5.11 1.61
N SER A 138 -8.15 -5.74 2.64
CA SER A 138 -7.29 -6.91 2.52
C SER A 138 -7.98 -8.06 1.80
N SER A 139 -7.26 -8.72 0.89
CA SER A 139 -7.83 -9.75 0.02
C SER A 139 -6.89 -10.96 -0.14
N ALA A 140 -7.45 -12.16 -0.02
CA ALA A 140 -6.75 -13.41 -0.35
C ALA A 140 -6.25 -13.46 -1.80
N ASN A 141 -6.82 -12.65 -2.71
CA ASN A 141 -6.37 -12.52 -4.10
C ASN A 141 -4.95 -11.94 -4.25
N VAL A 142 -4.30 -11.54 -3.16
CA VAL A 142 -2.84 -11.31 -3.14
C VAL A 142 -2.09 -12.59 -3.47
N TRP A 143 -2.61 -13.73 -3.04
CA TRP A 143 -2.04 -15.05 -3.23
C TRP A 143 -2.80 -15.71 -4.38
N ASP A 144 -2.12 -16.01 -5.48
CA ASP A 144 -2.77 -16.73 -6.58
C ASP A 144 -2.98 -18.21 -6.23
N SER A 145 -3.65 -18.95 -7.11
CA SER A 145 -3.98 -20.36 -6.87
C SER A 145 -2.77 -21.29 -6.72
N ASN A 146 -1.54 -20.82 -6.99
CA ASN A 146 -0.32 -21.59 -6.79
C ASN A 146 0.16 -21.53 -5.32
N TYR A 147 -0.32 -20.57 -4.53
CA TYR A 147 -0.10 -20.50 -3.10
C TYR A 147 -1.10 -21.42 -2.40
N LYS A 148 -0.61 -22.54 -1.86
CA LYS A 148 -1.47 -23.55 -1.22
C LYS A 148 -1.74 -23.31 0.26
N MET A 149 -0.93 -22.46 0.86
CA MET A 149 -1.08 -22.01 2.23
C MET A 149 -0.19 -20.80 2.42
N VAL A 150 -0.70 -19.77 3.11
CA VAL A 150 0.09 -18.61 3.52
C VAL A 150 -0.13 -18.38 5.00
N LEU A 151 0.91 -18.65 5.78
CA LEU A 151 0.90 -18.41 7.22
C LEU A 151 1.77 -17.20 7.52
N HIS A 152 1.15 -16.10 7.95
CA HIS A 152 1.86 -14.92 8.43
C HIS A 152 2.49 -15.13 9.80
N MET A 153 2.12 -16.22 10.49
CA MET A 153 2.66 -16.61 11.79
C MET A 153 2.50 -15.53 12.87
N ASN A 154 1.50 -14.67 12.73
CA ASN A 154 1.24 -13.58 13.65
C ASN A 154 0.43 -14.05 14.88
N ASN A 155 -0.52 -13.25 15.37
CA ASN A 155 -1.36 -13.61 16.52
C ASN A 155 -2.22 -14.87 16.31
N ASN A 156 -2.32 -15.37 15.08
CA ASN A 156 -2.96 -16.64 14.74
C ASN A 156 -2.16 -17.41 13.68
N THR A 157 -2.66 -18.59 13.32
CA THR A 157 -2.08 -19.49 12.30
C THR A 157 -3.08 -19.80 11.20
N ASN A 158 -3.97 -18.84 10.92
CA ASN A 158 -4.96 -18.95 9.87
C ASN A 158 -4.28 -18.81 8.50
N ASP A 159 -4.84 -19.50 7.51
CA ASP A 159 -4.38 -19.48 6.14
C ASP A 159 -4.88 -18.23 5.40
N ALA A 160 -3.94 -17.37 5.02
CA ALA A 160 -4.21 -16.16 4.28
C ALA A 160 -4.41 -16.38 2.77
N SER A 161 -4.10 -17.57 2.23
CA SER A 161 -4.18 -17.86 0.80
C SER A 161 -5.63 -17.93 0.28
N GLY A 162 -6.58 -18.17 1.18
CA GLY A 162 -7.99 -18.39 0.83
C GLY A 162 -8.33 -19.84 0.46
N GLU A 163 -7.36 -20.75 0.50
CA GLU A 163 -7.60 -22.19 0.29
C GLU A 163 -8.26 -22.86 1.51
N GLY A 164 -8.28 -22.18 2.66
CA GLY A 164 -8.96 -22.65 3.88
C GLY A 164 -8.20 -23.75 4.62
N THR A 165 -6.87 -23.77 4.48
CA THR A 165 -5.99 -24.77 5.10
C THR A 165 -5.39 -24.23 6.40
N ASP A 166 -6.25 -23.77 7.32
CA ASP A 166 -5.83 -23.18 8.60
C ASP A 166 -4.95 -24.16 9.39
N ALA A 167 -3.81 -23.68 9.88
CA ALA A 167 -2.95 -24.48 10.73
C ALA A 167 -3.44 -24.46 12.19
N THR A 168 -3.05 -25.47 12.95
CA THR A 168 -3.34 -25.57 14.39
C THR A 168 -2.08 -25.30 15.20
N ASP A 169 -2.16 -24.31 16.09
CA ASP A 169 -1.08 -23.96 17.00
C ASP A 169 -1.15 -24.75 18.31
N SER A 170 -0.03 -25.33 18.71
CA SER A 170 0.14 -25.98 20.00
C SER A 170 1.40 -25.46 20.69
N GLY A 171 1.23 -24.78 21.82
CA GLY A 171 2.30 -24.44 22.75
C GLY A 171 3.12 -23.18 22.42
N THR A 172 3.06 -22.67 21.19
CA THR A 172 3.80 -21.46 20.82
C THR A 172 3.16 -20.21 21.42
N SER A 173 3.91 -19.11 21.52
CA SER A 173 3.39 -17.80 21.95
C SER A 173 3.60 -16.73 20.88
N ASP A 174 2.76 -15.69 20.86
CA ASP A 174 3.02 -14.50 20.02
C ASP A 174 4.30 -13.78 20.47
N ALA A 175 5.06 -13.29 19.51
CA ALA A 175 6.29 -12.52 19.72
C ALA A 175 6.50 -11.50 18.59
N ALA A 176 7.39 -10.53 18.83
CA ALA A 176 7.84 -9.64 17.77
C ALA A 176 8.68 -10.42 16.75
N GLY A 177 8.32 -10.31 15.47
CA GLY A 177 9.06 -10.89 14.34
C GLY A 177 10.13 -9.94 13.80
N GLN A 178 10.85 -10.39 12.78
CA GLN A 178 11.68 -9.48 11.97
C GLN A 178 10.82 -8.57 11.09
N ILE A 179 9.68 -9.08 10.66
CA ILE A 179 8.59 -8.39 9.95
C ILE A 179 7.34 -8.71 10.76
N GLY A 180 6.63 -7.68 11.23
CA GLY A 180 5.40 -7.85 11.98
C GLY A 180 5.54 -8.72 13.24
N ARG A 181 4.64 -9.69 13.38
CA ARG A 181 4.60 -10.62 14.51
C ARG A 181 5.02 -12.03 14.08
N ALA A 182 5.36 -12.86 15.05
CA ALA A 182 5.85 -14.21 14.84
C ALA A 182 5.37 -15.16 15.93
N ARG A 183 5.54 -16.47 15.70
CA ARG A 183 5.39 -17.50 16.73
C ARG A 183 6.74 -17.80 17.38
N ASN A 184 6.80 -17.69 18.70
CA ASN A 184 7.94 -18.09 19.51
C ASN A 184 7.77 -19.54 19.96
N TYR A 185 8.72 -20.37 19.56
CA TYR A 185 8.85 -21.76 20.01
C TYR A 185 9.74 -21.73 21.25
N GLY A 186 9.13 -21.93 22.42
CA GLY A 186 9.81 -21.87 23.71
C GLY A 186 10.71 -23.07 23.96
N THR A 187 11.06 -23.27 25.23
CA THR A 187 11.91 -24.38 25.67
C THR A 187 11.10 -25.64 26.04
N ASN A 188 9.77 -25.60 25.93
CA ASN A 188 8.91 -26.75 26.19
C ASN A 188 9.06 -27.75 25.03
N GLN A 189 9.19 -29.04 25.36
CA GLN A 189 9.06 -30.09 24.36
C GLN A 189 7.58 -30.18 23.95
N GLY A 190 7.25 -29.89 22.69
CA GLY A 190 5.90 -30.03 22.15
C GLY A 190 5.33 -28.83 21.40
N ASP A 191 6.06 -27.72 21.33
CA ASP A 191 5.66 -26.56 20.54
C ASP A 191 5.67 -26.91 19.03
N LEU A 192 4.51 -26.76 18.38
CA LEU A 192 4.36 -27.05 16.95
C LEU A 192 3.24 -26.23 16.32
N ILE A 193 3.39 -25.96 15.03
CA ILE A 193 2.30 -25.53 14.15
C ILE A 193 1.99 -26.69 13.22
N GLN A 194 0.80 -27.27 13.37
CA GLN A 194 0.35 -28.42 12.59
C GLN A 194 -0.42 -27.93 11.37
N VAL A 195 0.09 -28.23 10.19
CA VAL A 195 -0.59 -27.98 8.93
C VAL A 195 -1.48 -29.18 8.59
N PRO A 196 -2.76 -28.98 8.21
CA PRO A 196 -3.63 -30.06 7.77
C PRO A 196 -3.06 -30.80 6.55
N ASP A 197 -3.23 -32.13 6.51
CA ASP A 197 -2.91 -32.90 5.31
C ASP A 197 -4.04 -32.69 4.28
N PRO A 198 -3.74 -32.18 3.06
CA PRO A 198 -4.74 -31.99 2.01
C PRO A 198 -5.40 -33.30 1.53
N GLY A 199 -4.91 -34.47 1.96
CA GLY A 199 -5.44 -35.79 1.60
C GLY A 199 -6.41 -36.45 2.60
N SER A 200 -6.84 -35.77 3.67
CA SER A 200 -7.70 -36.37 4.71
C SER A 200 -9.14 -35.81 4.72
N SER A 201 -9.95 -36.25 3.76
CA SER A 201 -11.43 -36.17 3.79
C SER A 201 -12.03 -37.56 3.84
#